data_AF-A0A381RGQ1-F1
#
_entry.id   AF-A0A381RGQ1-F1
#
_cell.length_a   1.000
_cell.length_b   1.000
_cell.length_c   1.000
_cell.angle_alpha   90.00
_cell.angle_beta   90.00
_cell.angle_gamma   90.00
#
_symmetry.space_group_name_H-M   'P 1'
#
loop_
_entity.id
_entity.type
_entity.pdbx_description
1 polymer ?
#
loop_
_entity_poly.entity_id
_entity_poly.type
_entity_poly.pdbx_seq_one_letter_code
_entity_poly.pdbx_strand_id
1 'polypeptide(L)' 'MANLTLAVDDDLLHRARVRAAEQGTSVNAVVRDLLTAYSAADRVGATRRRLVALSISSASGSGGRSVVGGPEPQA' A
#
# COMPACT_ATOMS: atom_id res chain seq x y z
N MET A 1 -6.62 -13.36 19.32
CA MET A 1 -6.32 -14.22 18.16
C MET A 1 -7.62 -14.41 17.40
N ALA A 2 -7.60 -14.33 16.07
CA ALA A 2 -8.78 -14.51 15.23
C ALA A 2 -8.57 -15.76 14.35
N ASN A 3 -9.61 -16.57 14.18
CA ASN A 3 -9.57 -17.78 13.36
C ASN A 3 -10.20 -17.48 12.00
N LEU A 4 -9.55 -17.92 10.94
CA LEU A 4 -10.04 -17.81 9.56
C LEU A 4 -10.21 -19.21 8.99
N THR A 5 -11.43 -19.53 8.54
CA THR A 5 -11.73 -20.77 7.83
C THR A 5 -11.94 -20.45 6.36
N LEU A 6 -11.17 -21.10 5.48
CA LEU A 6 -11.30 -20.98 4.03
C LEU A 6 -11.70 -22.34 3.45
N ALA A 7 -12.66 -22.33 2.53
CA ALA A 7 -12.91 -23.46 1.65
C ALA A 7 -11.96 -23.34 0.45
N VAL A 8 -11.12 -24.35 0.26
CA VAL A 8 -10.20 -24.47 -0.87
C VAL A 8 -10.23 -25.90 -1.38
N ASP A 9 -9.86 -26.07 -2.64
CA ASP A 9 -9.71 -27.38 -3.26
C ASP A 9 -8.67 -28.23 -2.51
N ASP A 10 -8.97 -29.51 -2.30
CA ASP A 10 -8.14 -30.41 -1.47
C ASP A 10 -6.76 -30.64 -2.11
N ASP A 11 -6.72 -30.76 -3.45
CA ASP A 11 -5.51 -30.93 -4.24
C ASP A 11 -4.62 -29.69 -4.17
N LEU A 12 -5.23 -28.51 -4.13
CA LEU A 12 -4.52 -27.25 -3.89
C LEU A 12 -3.93 -27.20 -2.47
N LEU A 13 -4.72 -27.56 -1.46
CA LEU A 13 -4.28 -27.56 -0.06
C LEU A 13 -3.14 -28.56 0.16
N HIS A 14 -3.21 -29.74 -0.46
CA HIS A 14 -2.17 -30.76 -0.39
C HIS A 14 -0.84 -30.24 -0.96
N ARG A 15 -0.86 -29.70 -2.19
CA ARG A 15 0.33 -29.12 -2.83
C ARG A 15 0.92 -27.96 -2.02
N ALA A 16 0.08 -27.10 -1.46
CA ALA A 16 0.51 -26.00 -0.60
C ALA A 16 1.20 -26.52 0.68
N ARG A 17 0.69 -27.61 1.27
CA ARG A 17 1.31 -28.25 2.45
C ARG A 17 2.66 -28.86 2.13
N VAL A 18 2.79 -29.60 1.02
CA VAL A 18 4.06 -30.17 0.58
C VAL A 18 5.10 -29.07 0.41
N ARG A 19 4.75 -28.02 -0.34
CA ARG A 19 5.65 -26.88 -0.58
C ARG A 19 6.04 -26.14 0.69
N ALA A 20 5.10 -25.94 1.61
CA ALA A 20 5.39 -25.30 2.88
C ALA A 20 6.35 -26.14 3.73
N ALA A 21 6.15 -27.46 3.75
CA ALA A 21 7.03 -28.38 4.48
C ALA A 21 8.45 -28.40 3.90
N GLU A 22 8.60 -28.39 2.56
CA GLU A 22 9.90 -28.28 1.89
C GLU A 22 10.65 -26.98 2.26
N GLN A 23 9.91 -25.91 2.52
CA GLN A 23 10.45 -24.61 2.95
C GLN A 23 10.62 -24.48 4.47
N GLY A 24 10.35 -25.55 5.24
CA GLY A 24 10.41 -25.53 6.70
C GLY A 24 9.37 -24.61 7.36
N THR A 25 8.26 -24.34 6.67
CA THR A 25 7.16 -23.47 7.13
C THR A 25 5.83 -24.22 7.15
N SER A 26 4.75 -23.50 7.46
CA SER A 26 3.38 -24.04 7.40
C SER A 26 2.50 -23.18 6.50
N VAL A 27 1.45 -23.79 5.94
CA VAL A 27 0.45 -23.05 5.14
C VAL A 27 -0.14 -21.89 5.93
N ASN A 28 -0.38 -22.06 7.24
CA ASN A 28 -0.91 -20.99 8.08
C ASN A 28 0.07 -19.81 8.22
N ALA A 29 1.37 -20.08 8.33
CA ALA A 29 2.40 -19.03 8.37
C ALA A 29 2.48 -18.29 7.03
N VAL A 30 2.42 -19.01 5.91
CA VAL A 30 2.40 -18.42 4.56
C VAL A 30 1.16 -17.55 4.36
N VAL A 31 -0.04 -18.03 4.74
CA VAL A 31 -1.28 -17.25 4.65
C VAL A 31 -1.24 -16.02 5.54
N ARG A 32 -0.67 -16.13 6.74
CA ARG A 32 -0.49 -14.98 7.64
C ARG A 32 0.42 -13.91 7.02
N ASP A 33 1.53 -14.32 6.41
CA ASP A 33 2.45 -13.40 5.75
C ASP A 33 1.77 -12.72 4.55
N LEU A 34 1.06 -13.50 3.73
CA LEU A 34 0.31 -13.00 2.59
C LEU A 34 -0.76 -11.98 3.00
N LEU A 35 -1.53 -12.27 4.06
CA LEU A 35 -2.53 -11.35 4.61
C LEU A 35 -1.90 -10.08 5.18
N THR A 36 -0.73 -10.20 5.80
CA THR A 36 0.03 -9.05 6.33
C THR A 36 0.50 -8.16 5.19
N ALA A 37 1.08 -8.74 4.13
CA ALA A 37 1.49 -8.02 2.94
C ALA A 37 0.30 -7.36 2.23
N TYR A 38 -0.82 -8.09 2.09
CA TYR A 38 -2.05 -7.60 1.47
C TYR A 38 -2.61 -6.38 2.21
N SER A 39 -2.69 -6.45 3.54
CA SER A 39 -3.17 -5.33 4.36
C SER A 39 -2.16 -4.17 4.45
N ALA A 40 -0.85 -4.44 4.37
CA ALA A 40 0.17 -3.40 4.25
C ALA A 40 0.09 -2.63 2.92
N ALA A 41 -0.19 -3.33 1.82
CA ALA A 41 -0.40 -2.70 0.51
C ALA A 41 -1.62 -1.76 0.53
N ASP A 42 -2.72 -2.17 1.19
CA ASP A 42 -3.87 -1.30 1.41
C ASP A 42 -3.52 -0.08 2.27
N ARG A 43 -2.67 -0.23 3.30
CA ARG A 43 -2.18 0.92 4.08
C ARG A 43 -1.36 1.90 3.26
N VAL A 44 -0.48 1.44 2.37
CA VAL A 44 0.30 2.34 1.50
C VAL A 44 -0.62 3.04 0.49
N GLY A 45 -1.56 2.31 -0.10
CA GLY A 45 -2.58 2.88 -1.00
C GLY A 45 -3.48 3.90 -0.31
N ALA A 46 -3.99 3.57 0.87
CA ALA A 46 -4.80 4.45 1.69
C ALA A 46 -4.01 5.67 2.18
N THR A 47 -2.75 5.50 2.58
CA THR A 47 -1.86 6.61 2.98
C THR A 47 -1.56 7.53 1.82
N ARG A 48 -1.25 6.99 0.63
CA ARG A 48 -1.05 7.80 -0.59
C ARG A 48 -2.31 8.58 -0.95
N ARG A 49 -3.49 7.93 -0.94
CA ARG A 49 -4.78 8.61 -1.16
C ARG A 49 -5.03 9.72 -0.14
N ARG A 50 -4.72 9.47 1.14
CA ARG A 50 -4.87 10.45 2.21
C ARG A 50 -3.88 11.61 2.10
N LEU A 51 -2.63 11.35 1.71
CA LEU A 51 -1.63 12.38 1.43
C LEU A 51 -2.05 13.25 0.25
N VAL A 52 -2.48 12.65 -0.86
CA VAL A 52 -3.00 13.40 -2.03
C VAL A 52 -4.21 14.24 -1.62
N ALA A 53 -5.17 13.65 -0.90
CA ALA A 53 -6.33 14.38 -0.40
C ALA A 53 -5.95 15.54 0.51
N LEU A 54 -4.95 15.36 1.39
CA LEU A 54 -4.44 16.40 2.27
C LEU A 54 -3.69 17.49 1.48
N SER A 55 -2.90 17.13 0.45
CA SER A 55 -2.22 18.09 -0.42
C SER A 55 -3.21 18.95 -1.20
N ILE A 56 -4.34 18.37 -1.64
CA ILE A 56 -5.40 19.09 -2.35
C ILE A 56 -6.19 20.00 -1.40
N SER A 57 -6.43 19.57 -0.16
CA SER A 57 -7.21 20.34 0.83
C SER A 57 -6.39 21.32 1.66
N SER A 58 -5.05 21.22 1.62
CA SER A 58 -4.17 22.13 2.35
C SER A 58 -4.19 23.52 1.71
N ALA A 59 -4.64 24.52 2.46
CA ALA A 59 -4.60 25.94 2.08
C ALA A 59 -3.18 26.52 1.93
N SER A 60 -2.14 25.72 2.11
CA SER A 60 -0.73 26.05 1.82
C SER A 60 -0.37 25.63 0.40
N GLY A 61 -1.18 26.00 -0.59
CA GLY A 61 -0.67 26.09 -1.96
C GLY A 61 0.27 27.29 -1.99
N SER A 62 1.56 27.09 -2.26
CA SER A 62 2.45 28.19 -2.62
C SER A 62 1.93 28.78 -3.92
N GLY A 63 0.98 29.71 -3.82
CA GLY A 63 0.38 30.41 -4.94
C GLY A 63 1.51 30.89 -5.82
N GLY A 64 1.57 30.36 -7.04
CA GLY A 64 2.63 30.61 -7.99
C GLY A 64 2.80 32.12 -8.12
N ARG A 65 3.80 32.66 -7.43
CA ARG A 65 4.25 34.04 -7.66
C ARG A 65 4.82 34.00 -9.06
N SER A 66 3.97 34.36 -10.02
CA SER A 66 4.40 34.66 -11.38
C SER A 66 5.45 35.75 -11.25
N VAL A 67 6.71 35.38 -11.46
CA VAL A 67 7.81 36.32 -11.62
C VAL A 67 7.65 36.96 -13.00
N VAL A 68 6.63 37.80 -13.15
CA VAL A 68 6.48 38.69 -14.29
C VAL A 68 6.36 40.10 -13.75
N GLY A 69 7.31 40.94 -14.13
CA GLY A 69 7.39 42.34 -13.73
C GLY A 69 8.82 42.77 -13.40
N GLY A 70 9.69 42.76 -14.41
CA GLY A 70 10.91 43.57 -14.35
C GLY A 70 10.56 45.06 -14.49
N PRO A 71 11.26 45.98 -13.82
CA PRO A 71 11.20 47.39 -14.19
C PRO A 71 12.15 47.68 -15.35
N GLU A 72 11.59 48.23 -16.42
CA GLU A 72 12.26 48.85 -17.57
C GLU A 72 13.18 50.03 -17.15
N PRO A 73 14.18 50.37 -17.98
CA PRO A 73 15.23 51.34 -17.64
C PRO A 73 14.70 52.78 -17.68
N GLN A 74 15.09 53.60 -16.70
CA GLN A 74 14.90 55.05 -16.76
C GLN A 74 16.10 55.71 -17.46
N ALA A 75 15.74 56.64 -18.36
CA ALA A 75 16.54 57.38 -19.32
C ALA A 75 17.62 58.29 -18.71
#